data_AF-A0A259HCN7-F1
#
_entry.id   AF-A0A259HCN7-F1
#
_cell.length_a   1.000
_cell.length_b   1.000
_cell.length_c   1.000
_cell.angle_alpha   90.00
_cell.angle_beta   90.00
_cell.angle_gamma   90.00
#
_symmetry.space_group_name_H-M   'P 1'
#
loop_
_entity.id
_entity.type
_entity.pdbx_description
1 polymer ?
#
loop_
_entity_poly.entity_id
_entity_poly.type
_entity_poly.pdbx_seq_one_letter_code
_entity_poly.pdbx_strand_id
1 'polypeptide(L)' 'GERTIRRLLIIGGSSMVRQACRFGAPAGSWLERMLARKPRMLVSVALANKMARMVWALLTRNEDYRAPAAVAA' A
#
# COMPACT_ATOMS: atom_id res chain seq x y z
N GLY A 1 -1.39 14.79 -13.59
CA GLY A 1 -1.19 14.21 -12.24
C GLY A 1 0.06 14.78 -11.64
N GLU A 2 -0.01 15.27 -10.40
CA GLU A 2 1.11 15.95 -9.75
C GLU A 2 2.28 15.00 -9.44
N ARG A 3 3.48 15.39 -9.87
CA ARG A 3 4.70 14.58 -9.70
C ARG A 3 5.06 14.36 -8.23
N THR A 4 4.80 15.35 -7.37
CA THR A 4 5.08 15.31 -5.93
C THR A 4 4.21 14.27 -5.24
N ILE A 5 2.89 14.30 -5.45
CA ILE A 5 1.96 13.30 -4.88
C ILE A 5 2.36 11.88 -5.30
N ARG A 6 2.68 11.67 -6.58
CA ARG A 6 3.14 10.36 -7.06
C ARG A 6 4.42 9.90 -6.32
N ARG A 7 5.39 10.80 -6.12
CA ARG A 7 6.62 10.47 -5.37
C ARG A 7 6.30 10.11 -3.92
N LEU A 8 5.47 10.89 -3.24
CA LEU A 8 5.07 10.62 -1.85
C LEU A 8 4.40 9.25 -1.71
N LEU A 9 3.49 8.91 -2.63
CA LEU A 9 2.83 7.59 -2.63
C LEU A 9 3.82 6.44 -2.86
N ILE A 10 4.80 6.61 -3.74
CA ILE A 10 5.84 5.58 -3.99
C ILE A 10 6.75 5.43 -2.77
N ILE A 11 7.12 6.54 -2.13
CA ILE A 11 7.93 6.52 -0.90
C ILE A 11 7.19 5.78 0.22
N GLY A 12 5.91 6.09 0.43
CA GLY A 12 5.05 5.37 1.39
C GLY A 12 4.87 3.89 1.06
N GLY A 13 4.65 3.56 -0.22
CA GLY A 13 4.63 2.18 -0.70
C GLY A 13 5.92 1.42 -0.38
N SER A 14 7.05 2.08 -0.61
CA SER A 14 8.38 1.51 -0.40
C SER A 14 8.72 1.32 1.08
N SER A 15 8.30 2.22 1.96
CA SER A 15 8.53 2.10 3.41
C SER A 15 7.75 0.92 4.00
N MET A 16 6.49 0.70 3.60
CA MET A 16 5.71 -0.47 4.04
C MET A 16 6.28 -1.78 3.54
N VAL A 17 6.73 -1.84 2.28
CA VAL A 17 7.41 -3.03 1.73
C VAL A 17 8.71 -3.30 2.48
N ARG A 18 9.48 -2.27 2.79
CA ARG A 18 10.70 -2.40 3.60
C ARG A 18 10.37 -2.93 5.01
N GLN A 19 9.31 -2.42 5.63
CA GLN A 19 8.86 -2.88 6.95
C GLN A 19 8.44 -4.36 6.92
N ALA A 20 7.65 -4.75 5.93
CA ALA A 20 7.21 -6.13 5.73
C ALA A 20 8.38 -7.09 5.45
N CYS A 21 9.40 -6.66 4.71
CA CYS A 21 10.61 -7.45 4.52
C CYS A 21 11.45 -7.57 5.80
N ARG A 22 11.38 -6.60 6.72
CA ARG A 22 12.18 -6.57 7.95
C ARG A 22 11.52 -7.34 9.10
N PHE A 23 10.22 -7.21 9.25
CA PHE A 23 9.46 -7.74 10.40
C PHE A 23 8.51 -8.88 10.01
N GLY A 24 8.46 -9.24 8.72
CA GLY A 24 7.44 -10.14 8.19
C GLY A 24 6.20 -9.37 7.73
N ALA A 25 5.63 -9.79 6.60
CA ALA A 25 4.29 -9.36 6.21
C ALA A 25 3.27 -10.13 7.06
N PRO A 26 2.09 -9.55 7.36
CA PRO A 26 1.05 -10.29 8.08
C PRO A 26 0.69 -11.57 7.32
N ALA A 27 0.59 -12.69 8.04
CA ALA A 27 0.30 -14.00 7.45
C ALA A 27 -1.07 -13.98 6.73
N GLY A 28 -1.12 -14.55 5.53
CA GLY A 28 -2.30 -14.53 4.66
C GLY A 28 -2.57 -13.18 3.99
N SER A 29 -1.73 -12.16 4.20
CA SER A 29 -1.95 -10.85 3.60
C SER A 29 -1.67 -10.84 2.10
N TRP A 30 -2.31 -9.92 1.39
CA TRP A 30 -1.98 -9.65 -0.02
C TRP A 30 -0.50 -9.30 -0.21
N LEU A 31 0.09 -8.60 0.76
CA LEU A 31 1.48 -8.15 0.70
C LEU A 31 2.45 -9.35 0.78
N GLU A 32 2.19 -10.28 1.68
CA GLU A 32 2.96 -11.54 1.79
C GLU A 32 2.91 -12.33 0.48
N ARG A 33 1.71 -12.58 -0.05
CA ARG A 33 1.53 -13.30 -1.32
C ARG A 33 2.24 -12.63 -2.50
N MET A 34 2.29 -11.29 -2.51
CA MET A 34 2.98 -10.55 -3.55
C MET A 34 4.50 -10.60 -3.40
N LEU A 35 5.01 -10.45 -2.18
CA LEU A 35 6.45 -10.56 -1.90
C LEU A 35 6.99 -11.96 -2.18
N ALA A 36 6.16 -12.99 -2.05
CA ALA A 36 6.53 -14.36 -2.43
C ALA A 36 6.65 -14.58 -3.95
N ARG A 37 6.02 -13.73 -4.78
CA ARG A 37 5.89 -13.96 -6.24
C ARG A 37 6.57 -12.90 -7.11
N LYS A 38 6.84 -11.70 -6.58
CA LYS A 38 7.30 -10.54 -7.36
C LYS A 38 8.43 -9.79 -6.66
N PRO A 39 9.35 -9.16 -7.41
CA PRO A 39 10.42 -8.35 -6.85
C PRO A 39 9.86 -7.13 -6.10
N ARG A 40 10.56 -6.73 -5.04
CA ARG A 40 10.15 -5.71 -4.07
C ARG A 40 9.72 -4.39 -4.71
N MET A 41 10.44 -3.91 -5.73
CA MET A 41 10.11 -2.66 -6.40
C MET A 41 8.74 -2.67 -7.07
N LEU A 42 8.36 -3.78 -7.71
CA LEU A 42 7.03 -3.90 -8.33
C LEU A 42 5.93 -3.92 -7.27
N VAL A 43 6.18 -4.58 -6.13
CA VAL A 43 5.25 -4.62 -5.01
C VAL A 43 5.06 -3.22 -4.41
N SER A 44 6.13 -2.44 -4.25
CA SER A 44 6.04 -1.04 -3.76
C SER A 44 5.19 -0.16 -4.66
N VAL A 45 5.37 -0.27 -6.00
CA VAL A 45 4.59 0.51 -6.97
C VAL A 45 3.12 0.06 -6.97
N ALA A 46 2.85 -1.24 -6.92
CA ALA A 46 1.49 -1.76 -6.84
C ALA A 46 0.79 -1.30 -5.55
N LEU A 47 1.51 -1.29 -4.43
CA LEU A 47 1.01 -0.81 -3.15
C LEU A 47 0.72 0.70 -3.18
N ALA A 48 1.60 1.50 -3.79
CA ALA A 48 1.37 2.93 -4.02
C ALA A 48 0.12 3.18 -4.88
N ASN A 49 -0.11 2.37 -5.93
CA ASN A 49 -1.32 2.45 -6.74
C ASN A 49 -2.58 2.06 -5.95
N LYS A 50 -2.48 1.06 -5.06
CA LYS A 50 -3.57 0.69 -4.15
C LYS A 50 -3.93 1.86 -3.21
N MET A 51 -2.94 2.53 -2.64
CA MET A 51 -3.13 3.74 -1.83
C MET A 51 -3.74 4.89 -2.61
N ALA A 52 -3.26 5.13 -3.84
CA ALA A 52 -3.81 6.16 -4.72
C ALA A 52 -5.31 5.96 -4.97
N ARG A 53 -5.75 4.71 -5.19
CA ARG A 53 -7.17 4.39 -5.38
C ARG A 53 -7.99 4.59 -4.11
N MET A 54 -7.45 4.26 -2.93
CA MET A 54 -8.12 4.55 -1.66
C MET A 54 -8.30 6.06 -1.47
N VAL A 55 -7.23 6.84 -1.65
CA VAL A 55 -7.28 8.31 -1.58
C VAL A 55 -8.30 8.86 -2.58
N TRP A 56 -8.30 8.38 -3.83
CA TRP A 56 -9.26 8.82 -4.83
C TRP A 56 -10.72 8.50 -4.42
N ALA A 57 -10.97 7.31 -3.87
CA ALA A 57 -12.31 6.93 -3.40
C ALA A 57 -12.77 7.82 -2.23
N LEU A 58 -11.88 8.14 -1.28
CA LEU A 58 -12.18 9.05 -0.17
C LEU A 58 -12.50 10.46 -0.67
N LEU A 59 -11.67 10.99 -1.57
CA LEU A 59 -11.85 12.32 -2.14
C LEU A 59 -13.13 12.44 -2.97
N THR A 60 -13.47 11.40 -3.75
CA THR A 60 -14.69 11.41 -4.58
C THR A 60 -15.97 11.23 -3.78
N ARG A 61 -15.90 10.56 -2.63
CA ARG A 61 -17.03 10.37 -1.72
C ARG A 61 -17.12 11.40 -0.60
N ASN A 62 -16.11 12.28 -0.49
CA ASN A 62 -15.95 13.23 0.61
C ASN A 62 -16.07 12.55 2.00
N GLU A 63 -15.51 11.33 2.09
CA GLU A 63 -15.54 10.51 3.29
C GLU A 63 -14.21 10.62 4.04
N ASP A 64 -14.27 10.62 5.37
CA ASP A 64 -13.08 10.53 6.21
C ASP A 64 -12.41 9.16 6.09
N TYR A 65 -11.08 9.14 6.16
CA TYR A 65 -10.33 7.89 6.18
C TYR A 65 -10.70 7.08 7.42
N ARG A 66 -11.44 6.00 7.21
CA ARG A 66 -11.64 4.94 8.20
C ARG A 66 -10.59 3.88 7.94
N ALA A 67 -9.68 3.69 8.91
CA ALA A 67 -8.75 2.58 8.84
C ALA A 67 -9.55 1.31 8.61
N PRO A 68 -9.25 0.50 7.58
CA PRO A 68 -9.93 -0.77 7.40
C PRO A 68 -9.72 -1.53 8.70
N ALA A 69 -10.82 -1.92 9.36
CA ALA A 69 -10.75 -2.74 10.56
C ALA A 69 -9.76 -3.85 10.25
N ALA A 70 -8.68 -3.93 11.04
CA ALA A 70 -7.73 -5.02 10.87
C ALA A 70 -8.58 -6.28 10.92
N VAL A 71 -8.71 -6.97 9.80
CA VAL A 71 -9.44 -8.24 9.75
C VAL A 71 -8.57 -9.16 10.60
N ALA A 72 -8.90 -9.22 11.88
CA ALA A 72 -8.37 -10.20 12.80
C ALA A 72 -8.80 -11.54 12.21
N ALA A 73 -7.82 -12.30 11.75
CA ALA A 73 -7.99 -13.70 11.40
C ALA A 73 -8.10 -14.52 12.69
#